data_AF-A0A3P7NX53-F1
#
_entry.id   AF-A0A3P7NX53-F1
#
_cell.length_a   1.000
_cell.length_b   1.000
_cell.length_c   1.000
_cell.angle_alpha   90.00
_cell.angle_beta   90.00
_cell.angle_gamma   90.00
#
_symmetry.space_group_name_H-M   'P 1'
#
loop_
_entity.id
_entity.type
_entity.pdbx_description
1 polymer ?
#
loop_
_entity_poly.entity_id
_entity_poly.type
_entity_poly.pdbx_seq_one_letter_code
_entity_poly.pdbx_strand_id
1 'polypeptide(L)'
;MLYIVLFLMIVFAIASIQTSSLRHAVIYLCVFSLLCSFAYVLYQAPDVAMAEAVIGCTLSTVLYLVAIKKYRVFRVYYSGHVTLLEKQPEFNVLKNNLTTMMDNFLREHELELDLIDTKETFDEIHGNHDYDVIVEHDNKGITMFGSQSNYLYDGLVTYLIDHNAFDIDYEYILEEEGDELL
;
A
#
# COMPACT_ATOMS: atom_id res chain seq x y z
N MET A 1 34.29 -0.74 -29.94
CA MET A 1 33.21 0.01 -29.27
C MET A 1 32.01 -0.89 -28.96
N LEU A 2 31.46 -1.60 -29.94
CA LEU A 2 30.33 -2.53 -29.75
C LEU A 2 30.52 -3.55 -28.60
N TYR A 3 31.67 -4.21 -28.52
CA TYR A 3 31.94 -5.18 -27.44
C TYR A 3 31.81 -4.60 -26.03
N ILE A 4 32.16 -3.32 -25.84
CA ILE A 4 32.04 -2.63 -24.55
C ILE A 4 30.57 -2.42 -24.21
N VAL A 5 29.75 -2.04 -25.21
CA VAL A 5 28.31 -1.85 -25.03
C VAL A 5 27.63 -3.17 -24.66
N LEU A 6 27.94 -4.26 -25.38
CA LEU A 6 27.39 -5.59 -25.09
C LEU A 6 27.79 -6.09 -23.69
N PHE A 7 29.05 -5.89 -23.30
CA PHE A 7 29.50 -6.21 -21.95
C PHE A 7 28.71 -5.41 -20.90
N LEU A 8 28.54 -4.10 -21.11
CA LEU A 8 27.81 -3.23 -20.19
C LEU A 8 26.33 -3.61 -20.09
N MET A 9 25.70 -4.03 -21.21
CA MET A 9 24.34 -4.54 -21.21
C MET A 9 24.18 -5.76 -20.30
N ILE A 10 25.13 -6.70 -20.34
CA ILE A 10 25.10 -7.88 -19.44
C ILE A 10 25.19 -7.44 -17.98
N VAL A 11 26.06 -6.48 -17.67
CA VAL A 11 26.21 -5.95 -16.30
C VAL A 11 24.90 -5.35 -15.80
N PHE A 12 24.24 -4.49 -16.59
CA PHE A 12 22.98 -3.87 -16.18
C PHE A 12 21.80 -4.86 -16.15
N ALA A 13 21.80 -5.89 -16.99
CA ALA A 13 20.81 -6.96 -16.92
C ALA A 13 20.92 -7.79 -15.63
N ILE A 14 22.14 -8.07 -15.18
CA ILE A 14 22.35 -8.76 -13.90
C ILE A 14 21.98 -7.82 -12.74
N ALA A 15 22.40 -6.55 -12.80
CA ALA A 15 22.11 -5.56 -11.76
C ALA A 15 20.60 -5.31 -11.58
N SER A 16 19.81 -5.33 -12.67
CA SER A 16 18.35 -5.17 -12.59
C SER A 16 17.65 -6.31 -11.87
N ILE A 17 18.21 -7.52 -11.92
CA ILE A 17 17.66 -8.70 -11.23
C ILE A 17 18.14 -8.78 -9.78
N GLN A 18 19.39 -8.39 -9.50
CA GLN A 18 19.99 -8.54 -8.17
C GLN A 18 19.56 -7.45 -7.17
N THR A 19 18.99 -6.34 -7.63
CA THR A 19 18.62 -5.23 -6.75
C THR A 19 17.36 -5.55 -5.94
N SER A 20 17.39 -5.21 -4.65
CA SER A 20 16.25 -5.41 -3.74
C SER A 20 15.15 -4.37 -3.91
N SER A 21 15.45 -3.24 -4.57
CA SER A 21 14.52 -2.13 -4.75
C SER A 21 13.98 -2.11 -6.17
N LEU A 22 12.66 -2.29 -6.31
CA LEU A 22 11.95 -2.22 -7.59
C LEU A 22 12.23 -0.90 -8.34
N ARG A 23 12.34 0.22 -7.61
CA ARG A 23 12.70 1.52 -8.21
C ARG A 23 14.08 1.50 -8.87
N HIS A 24 15.06 0.90 -8.20
CA HIS A 24 16.42 0.76 -8.74
C HIS A 24 16.45 -0.23 -9.90
N ALA A 25 15.65 -1.31 -9.86
CA ALA A 25 15.54 -2.28 -10.96
C ALA A 25 15.06 -1.59 -12.25
N VAL A 26 14.05 -0.73 -12.15
CA VAL A 26 13.53 0.05 -13.28
C VAL A 26 14.58 1.00 -13.86
N ILE A 27 15.39 1.65 -13.02
CA ILE A 27 16.48 2.51 -13.49
C ILE A 27 17.53 1.68 -14.25
N TYR A 28 17.91 0.51 -13.74
CA TYR A 28 18.85 -0.36 -14.44
C TYR A 28 18.31 -0.88 -15.78
N LEU A 29 17.03 -1.20 -15.86
CA LEU A 29 16.36 -1.57 -17.11
C LEU A 29 16.31 -0.40 -18.11
N CYS A 30 16.10 0.83 -17.64
CA CYS A 30 16.17 2.03 -18.49
C CYS A 30 17.57 2.22 -19.09
N VAL A 31 18.63 2.09 -18.27
CA VAL A 31 20.01 2.15 -18.76
C VAL A 31 20.31 1.01 -19.74
N PHE A 32 19.82 -0.20 -19.46
CA PHE A 32 19.93 -1.34 -20.38
C PHE A 32 19.29 -1.04 -21.75
N SER A 33 18.07 -0.48 -21.78
CA SER A 33 17.42 -0.12 -23.04
C SER A 33 18.15 1.02 -23.77
N LEU A 34 18.70 1.99 -23.05
CA LEU A 34 19.53 3.04 -23.66
C LEU A 34 20.75 2.45 -24.36
N LEU A 35 21.42 1.48 -23.72
CA LEU A 35 22.55 0.75 -24.32
C LEU A 35 22.12 -0.10 -25.52
N CYS A 36 20.93 -0.69 -25.47
CA CYS A 36 20.34 -1.42 -26.59
C CYS A 36 20.10 -0.50 -27.80
N SER A 37 19.46 0.65 -27.58
CA SER A 37 19.27 1.69 -28.61
C SER A 37 20.61 2.16 -29.19
N PHE A 38 21.60 2.40 -28.33
CA PHE A 38 22.94 2.78 -28.77
C PHE A 38 23.60 1.67 -29.62
N ALA A 39 23.44 0.40 -29.25
CA ALA A 39 23.93 -0.72 -30.04
C ALA A 39 23.29 -0.76 -31.45
N TYR A 40 21.99 -0.48 -31.58
CA TYR A 40 21.32 -0.40 -32.89
C TYR A 40 21.87 0.72 -33.78
N VAL A 41 22.24 1.87 -33.20
CA VAL A 41 22.95 2.92 -33.95
C VAL A 41 24.27 2.40 -34.52
N LEU A 42 25.02 1.60 -33.74
CA LEU A 42 26.29 1.02 -34.21
C LEU A 42 26.11 -0.02 -35.32
N TYR A 43 24.96 -0.69 -35.35
CA TYR A 43 24.58 -1.59 -36.42
C TYR A 43 23.97 -0.90 -37.65
N GLN A 44 24.03 0.44 -37.71
CA GLN A 44 23.45 1.22 -38.81
C GLN A 44 21.93 1.02 -38.95
N ALA A 45 21.23 0.76 -37.84
CA ALA A 45 19.78 0.62 -37.78
C ALA A 45 19.15 1.79 -36.99
N PRO A 46 19.13 3.03 -37.53
CA PRO A 46 18.70 4.22 -36.81
C PRO A 46 17.19 4.22 -36.48
N ASP A 47 16.35 3.68 -37.37
CA ASP A 47 14.90 3.63 -37.16
C ASP A 47 14.54 2.72 -35.98
N VAL A 48 15.21 1.57 -35.88
CA VAL A 48 15.07 0.62 -34.77
C VAL A 48 15.63 1.23 -33.48
N ALA A 49 16.76 1.92 -33.55
CA ALA A 49 17.34 2.61 -32.40
C ALA A 49 16.38 3.66 -31.81
N MET A 50 15.73 4.46 -32.65
CA MET A 50 14.76 5.47 -32.23
C MET A 50 13.52 4.82 -31.60
N ALA A 51 13.00 3.75 -32.20
CA ALA A 51 11.88 3.01 -31.64
C ALA A 51 12.20 2.41 -30.27
N GLU A 52 13.38 1.78 -30.12
CA GLU A 52 13.84 1.21 -28.85
C GLU A 52 14.00 2.28 -27.76
N ALA A 53 14.59 3.43 -28.08
CA ALA A 53 14.73 4.52 -27.11
C ALA A 53 13.37 5.00 -26.59
N VAL A 54 12.38 5.17 -27.47
CA VAL A 54 11.03 5.60 -27.08
C VAL A 54 10.34 4.55 -26.22
N ILE A 55 10.39 3.28 -26.63
CA ILE A 55 9.68 2.20 -25.94
C ILE A 55 10.36 1.83 -24.63
N GLY A 56 11.66 1.59 -24.62
CA GLY A 56 12.34 1.04 -23.46
C GLY A 56 12.85 2.09 -22.47
N CYS A 57 13.24 3.30 -22.90
CA CYS A 57 13.62 4.36 -21.96
C CYS A 57 12.41 5.14 -21.42
N THR A 58 11.40 5.41 -22.26
CA THR A 58 10.27 6.27 -21.87
C THR A 58 9.04 5.45 -21.47
N LEU A 59 8.43 4.69 -22.39
CA LEU A 59 7.15 4.03 -22.13
C LEU A 59 7.25 2.96 -21.04
N SER A 60 8.24 2.07 -21.13
CA SER A 60 8.44 0.97 -20.18
C SER A 60 8.74 1.52 -18.78
N THR A 61 9.61 2.52 -18.67
CA THR A 61 9.92 3.19 -17.39
C THR A 61 8.68 3.80 -16.76
N VAL A 62 7.88 4.55 -17.52
CA VAL A 62 6.64 5.15 -17.01
C VAL A 62 5.66 4.08 -16.55
N LEU A 63 5.45 3.03 -17.37
CA LEU A 63 4.56 1.93 -17.01
C LEU A 63 5.02 1.22 -15.73
N TYR A 64 6.32 0.94 -15.58
CA TYR A 64 6.83 0.33 -14.37
C TYR A 64 6.71 1.24 -13.15
N LEU A 65 6.98 2.54 -13.28
CA LEU A 65 6.80 3.48 -12.17
C LEU A 65 5.34 3.58 -11.75
N VAL A 66 4.41 3.62 -12.70
CA VAL A 66 2.97 3.60 -12.41
C VAL A 66 2.55 2.27 -11.76
N ALA A 67 3.06 1.14 -12.23
CA ALA A 67 2.77 -0.17 -11.64
C ALA A 67 3.36 -0.32 -10.22
N ILE A 68 4.55 0.24 -9.97
CA ILE A 68 5.17 0.27 -8.63
C ILE A 68 4.41 1.21 -7.69
N LYS A 69 3.69 2.21 -8.23
CA LYS A 69 2.80 3.09 -7.46
C LYS A 69 1.50 2.36 -7.06
N LYS A 70 1.65 1.17 -6.48
CA LYS A 70 0.56 0.45 -5.82
C LYS A 70 0.46 1.01 -4.41
N TYR A 71 -0.55 1.84 -4.18
CA TYR A 71 -0.99 2.11 -2.82
C TYR A 71 -1.50 0.79 -2.24
N ARG A 72 -0.93 0.40 -1.10
CA ARG A 72 -1.53 -0.67 -0.31
C ARG A 72 -2.75 -0.05 0.34
N VAL A 73 -3.91 -0.65 0.11
CA VAL A 73 -5.16 -0.18 0.71
C VAL A 73 -5.25 -0.79 2.10
N PHE A 74 -5.48 0.04 3.11
CA PHE A 74 -5.72 -0.37 4.48
C PHE A 74 -7.23 -0.25 4.75
N ARG A 75 -7.92 -1.38 4.84
CA ARG A 75 -9.37 -1.44 4.94
C ARG A 75 -9.83 -1.37 6.38
N VAL A 76 -10.70 -0.40 6.63
CA VAL A 76 -11.23 -0.09 7.95
C VAL A 76 -12.74 -0.15 7.87
N TYR A 77 -13.33 -1.13 8.53
CA TYR A 77 -14.78 -1.20 8.66
C TYR A 77 -15.20 -0.39 9.88
N TYR A 78 -16.08 0.59 9.67
CA TYR A 78 -16.67 1.36 10.75
C TYR A 78 -18.10 0.88 10.96
N SER A 79 -18.32 0.12 12.04
CA SER A 79 -19.65 -0.32 12.47
C SER A 79 -20.22 0.66 13.50
N GLY A 80 -21.31 1.32 13.13
CA GLY A 80 -22.05 2.21 14.01
C GLY A 80 -23.46 1.69 14.22
N HIS A 81 -23.68 0.87 15.25
CA HIS A 81 -24.99 0.24 15.47
C HIS A 81 -25.97 1.11 16.26
N VAL A 82 -26.09 2.43 16.00
CA VAL A 82 -27.14 3.25 16.64
C VAL A 82 -27.61 4.38 15.73
N THR A 83 -28.81 4.22 15.16
CA THR A 83 -29.57 5.22 14.36
C THR A 83 -29.88 6.53 15.09
N LEU A 84 -29.53 6.65 16.38
CA LEU A 84 -29.69 7.83 17.22
C LEU A 84 -28.37 8.61 17.44
N LEU A 85 -27.20 7.99 17.24
CA LEU A 85 -25.88 8.62 17.46
C LEU A 85 -25.45 9.49 16.27
N GLU A 86 -25.81 9.13 15.03
CA GLU A 86 -25.51 9.92 13.81
C GLU A 86 -26.04 11.37 13.87
N LYS A 87 -27.06 11.64 14.69
CA LYS A 87 -27.66 12.97 14.88
C LYS A 87 -26.99 13.81 15.96
N GLN A 88 -26.08 13.23 16.76
CA GLN A 88 -25.32 13.97 17.76
C GLN A 88 -24.12 14.65 17.07
N PRO A 89 -23.91 15.97 17.24
CA PRO A 89 -22.77 16.66 16.64
C PRO A 89 -21.42 16.13 17.15
N GLU A 90 -21.36 15.66 18.40
CA GLU A 90 -20.15 15.09 19.00
C GLU A 90 -19.69 13.79 18.32
N PHE A 91 -20.63 12.95 17.87
CA PHE A 91 -20.35 11.70 17.16
C PHE A 91 -19.62 11.94 15.83
N ASN A 92 -20.11 12.90 15.05
CA ASN A 92 -19.49 13.22 13.75
C ASN A 92 -18.11 13.85 13.92
N VAL A 93 -17.90 14.63 14.98
CA VAL A 93 -16.59 15.23 15.27
C VAL A 93 -15.57 14.15 15.66
N LEU A 94 -15.95 13.20 16.53
CA LEU A 94 -15.06 12.13 16.96
C LEU A 94 -14.68 11.19 15.79
N LYS A 95 -15.66 10.76 15.00
CA LYS A 95 -15.42 9.94 13.80
C LYS A 95 -14.49 10.64 12.81
N ASN A 96 -14.73 11.93 12.53
CA ASN A 96 -13.90 12.69 11.59
C ASN A 96 -12.46 12.87 12.11
N ASN A 97 -12.29 13.11 13.41
CA ASN A 97 -10.97 13.22 14.02
C ASN A 97 -10.21 11.89 13.92
N LEU A 98 -10.86 10.77 14.26
CA LEU A 98 -10.29 9.44 14.15
C LEU A 98 -9.91 9.10 12.70
N THR A 99 -10.82 9.35 11.76
CA THR A 99 -10.56 9.15 10.31
C THR A 99 -9.36 9.98 9.84
N THR A 100 -9.25 11.23 10.30
CA THR A 100 -8.12 12.12 9.95
C THR A 100 -6.81 11.62 10.53
N MET A 101 -6.80 11.16 11.79
CA MET A 101 -5.60 10.61 12.42
C MET A 101 -5.14 9.33 11.71
N MET A 102 -6.07 8.44 11.37
CA MET A 102 -5.78 7.23 10.61
C MET A 102 -5.26 7.54 9.21
N ASP A 103 -5.89 8.45 8.47
CA ASP A 103 -5.44 8.87 7.14
C ASP A 103 -4.01 9.45 7.20
N ASN A 104 -3.69 10.26 8.21
CA ASN A 104 -2.35 10.81 8.39
C ASN A 104 -1.31 9.71 8.64
N PHE A 105 -1.57 8.79 9.58
CA PHE A 105 -0.67 7.67 9.88
C PHE A 105 -0.45 6.79 8.65
N LEU A 106 -1.52 6.44 7.94
CA LEU A 106 -1.45 5.57 6.77
C LEU A 106 -0.70 6.23 5.61
N ARG A 107 -0.88 7.54 5.39
CA ARG A 107 -0.12 8.30 4.39
C ARG A 107 1.38 8.29 4.66
N GLU A 108 1.80 8.38 5.92
CA GLU A 108 3.23 8.29 6.29
C GLU A 108 3.82 6.91 5.98
N HIS A 109 2.99 5.87 5.98
CA HIS A 109 3.36 4.51 5.64
C HIS A 109 3.07 4.10 4.18
N GLU A 110 2.82 5.06 3.28
CA GLU A 110 2.50 4.83 1.87
C GLU A 110 1.23 3.96 1.65
N LEU A 111 0.30 3.99 2.60
CA LEU A 111 -0.99 3.30 2.59
C LEU A 111 -2.13 4.28 2.26
N GLU A 112 -3.19 3.79 1.59
CA GLU A 112 -4.44 4.52 1.41
C GLU A 112 -5.51 3.97 2.35
N LEU A 113 -6.17 4.86 3.10
CA LEU A 113 -7.31 4.51 3.95
C LEU A 113 -8.54 4.21 3.10
N ASP A 114 -9.08 3.00 3.21
CA ASP A 114 -10.39 2.63 2.66
C ASP A 114 -11.37 2.41 3.82
N LEU A 115 -12.13 3.45 4.14
CA LEU A 115 -13.09 3.45 5.24
C LEU A 115 -14.47 3.03 4.72
N ILE A 116 -14.98 1.89 5.21
CA ILE A 116 -16.26 1.32 4.84
C ILE A 116 -17.23 1.48 6.01
N ASP A 117 -18.23 2.34 5.85
CA ASP A 117 -19.33 2.48 6.80
C ASP A 117 -20.33 1.33 6.64
N THR A 118 -20.48 0.51 7.67
CA THR A 118 -21.41 -0.62 7.68
C THR A 118 -22.34 -0.59 8.90
N LYS A 119 -23.47 -1.27 8.77
CA LYS A 119 -24.42 -1.54 9.87
C LYS A 119 -24.28 -2.96 10.42
N GLU A 120 -23.40 -3.75 9.83
CA GLU A 120 -23.11 -5.11 10.23
C GLU A 120 -22.40 -5.11 11.59
N THR A 121 -22.68 -6.14 12.39
CA THR A 121 -22.05 -6.34 13.70
C THR A 121 -20.64 -6.87 13.56
N PHE A 122 -19.84 -6.77 14.63
CA PHE A 122 -18.47 -7.33 14.67
C PHE A 122 -18.39 -8.76 14.12
N ASP A 123 -19.27 -9.66 14.57
CA ASP A 123 -19.29 -11.08 14.15
C ASP A 123 -19.55 -11.26 12.65
N GLU A 124 -20.40 -10.42 12.06
CA GLU A 124 -20.73 -10.46 10.64
C GLU A 124 -19.55 -9.99 9.77
N ILE A 125 -18.84 -8.95 10.23
CA ILE A 125 -17.65 -8.42 9.55
C ILE A 125 -16.49 -9.41 9.67
N HIS A 126 -16.27 -9.93 10.89
CA HIS A 126 -15.20 -10.88 11.18
C HIS A 126 -15.32 -12.17 10.35
N GLY A 127 -16.55 -12.67 10.14
CA GLY A 127 -16.79 -13.93 9.43
C GLY A 127 -16.88 -13.84 7.91
N ASN A 128 -17.22 -12.67 7.34
CA ASN A 128 -17.56 -12.57 5.91
C ASN A 128 -16.71 -11.55 5.13
N HIS A 129 -15.86 -10.77 5.78
CA HIS A 129 -15.12 -9.68 5.14
C HIS A 129 -13.61 -9.75 5.40
N ASP A 130 -12.86 -9.23 4.43
CA ASP A 130 -11.41 -9.06 4.51
C ASP A 130 -11.14 -7.62 4.97
N TYR A 131 -10.62 -7.48 6.20
CA TYR A 131 -10.43 -6.21 6.90
C TYR A 131 -9.04 -6.17 7.55
N ASP A 132 -8.46 -4.97 7.65
CA ASP A 132 -7.25 -4.76 8.46
C ASP A 132 -7.61 -4.36 9.89
N VAL A 133 -8.64 -3.54 10.04
CA VAL A 133 -9.15 -3.03 11.33
C VAL A 133 -10.68 -2.91 11.28
N ILE A 134 -11.33 -3.25 12.39
CA ILE A 134 -12.75 -2.98 12.62
C ILE A 134 -12.86 -1.92 13.72
N VAL A 135 -13.69 -0.91 13.51
CA VAL A 135 -13.99 0.13 14.48
C VAL A 135 -15.46 0.01 14.81
N GLU A 136 -15.78 -0.41 16.02
CA GLU A 136 -17.15 -0.47 16.52
C GLU A 136 -17.41 0.75 17.41
N HIS A 137 -18.56 1.39 17.24
CA HIS A 137 -18.97 2.50 18.09
C HIS A 137 -20.31 2.16 18.73
N ASP A 138 -20.29 1.95 20.06
CA ASP A 138 -21.47 1.71 20.89
C ASP A 138 -21.70 2.87 21.89
N ASN A 139 -22.78 2.84 22.65
CA ASN A 139 -23.12 3.83 23.69
C ASN A 139 -22.07 3.97 24.82
N LYS A 140 -21.06 3.08 24.86
CA LYS A 140 -19.99 3.08 25.87
C LYS A 140 -18.70 3.76 25.39
N GLY A 141 -18.52 3.96 24.09
CA GLY A 141 -17.28 4.48 23.50
C GLY A 141 -16.99 3.87 22.13
N ILE A 142 -15.78 4.13 21.62
CA ILE A 142 -15.26 3.53 20.39
C ILE A 142 -14.36 2.36 20.76
N THR A 143 -14.55 1.21 20.13
CA THR A 143 -13.67 0.05 20.28
C THR A 143 -13.05 -0.29 18.93
N MET A 144 -11.71 -0.32 18.89
CA MET A 144 -10.96 -0.73 17.71
C MET A 144 -10.50 -2.17 17.88
N PHE A 145 -10.86 -3.00 16.91
CA PHE A 145 -10.43 -4.39 16.82
C PHE A 145 -9.42 -4.57 15.69
N GLY A 146 -8.30 -5.20 16.00
CA GLY A 146 -7.30 -5.57 15.01
C GLY A 146 -6.59 -6.86 15.39
N SER A 147 -5.99 -7.50 14.39
CA SER A 147 -5.24 -8.73 14.59
C SER A 147 -3.91 -8.46 15.30
N GLN A 148 -3.52 -9.32 16.24
CA GLN A 148 -2.20 -9.24 16.90
C GLN A 148 -1.04 -9.47 15.93
N SER A 149 -1.28 -10.16 14.82
CA SER A 149 -0.27 -10.44 13.80
C SER A 149 -0.01 -9.21 12.89
N ASN A 150 -0.87 -8.19 12.94
CA ASN A 150 -0.79 -7.01 12.09
C ASN A 150 0.04 -5.88 12.74
N TYR A 151 1.32 -5.78 12.36
CA TYR A 151 2.22 -4.72 12.84
C TYR A 151 1.74 -3.30 12.52
N LEU A 152 0.95 -3.10 11.46
CA LEU A 152 0.40 -1.80 11.12
C LEU A 152 -0.70 -1.38 12.10
N TYR A 153 -1.45 -2.34 12.63
CA TYR A 153 -2.45 -2.08 13.68
C TYR A 153 -1.78 -1.66 14.98
N ASP A 154 -0.73 -2.37 15.42
CA ASP A 154 0.05 -2.00 16.62
C ASP A 154 0.68 -0.59 16.49
N GLY A 155 1.25 -0.29 15.32
CA GLY A 155 1.75 1.04 14.99
C GLY A 155 0.66 2.12 15.03
N LEU A 156 -0.53 1.81 14.49
CA LEU A 156 -1.67 2.72 14.49
C LEU A 156 -2.18 2.99 15.91
N VAL A 157 -2.32 1.95 16.74
CA VAL A 157 -2.73 2.09 18.16
C VAL A 157 -1.74 2.99 18.90
N THR A 158 -0.44 2.73 18.73
CA THR A 158 0.61 3.55 19.34
C THR A 158 0.52 5.02 18.90
N TYR A 159 0.29 5.26 17.60
CA TYR A 159 0.14 6.61 17.05
C TYR A 159 -1.08 7.34 17.61
N LEU A 160 -2.23 6.66 17.74
CA LEU A 160 -3.47 7.22 18.28
C LEU A 160 -3.34 7.57 19.77
N ILE A 161 -2.65 6.74 20.55
CA ILE A 161 -2.36 7.00 21.96
C ILE A 161 -1.47 8.25 22.10
N ASP A 162 -0.42 8.39 21.29
CA ASP A 162 0.49 9.54 21.31
C ASP A 162 -0.21 10.86 20.92
N HIS A 163 -1.22 10.77 20.05
CA HIS A 163 -2.02 11.92 19.59
C HIS A 163 -3.27 12.19 20.44
N ASN A 164 -3.35 11.64 21.66
CA ASN A 164 -4.43 11.92 22.62
C ASN A 164 -5.83 11.58 22.07
N ALA A 165 -5.97 10.44 21.39
CA ALA A 165 -7.28 9.90 21.07
C ALA A 165 -7.94 9.36 22.37
N PHE A 166 -8.57 10.27 23.13
CA PHE A 166 -9.28 9.93 24.35
C PHE A 166 -10.57 9.15 24.02
N ASP A 167 -10.89 8.13 24.83
CA ASP A 167 -12.15 7.35 24.78
C ASP A 167 -12.24 6.27 23.67
N ILE A 168 -11.08 5.68 23.32
CA ILE A 168 -11.00 4.51 22.43
C ILE A 168 -10.47 3.31 23.23
N ASP A 169 -11.25 2.24 23.28
CA ASP A 169 -10.80 0.92 23.74
C ASP A 169 -10.13 0.17 22.59
N TYR A 170 -9.01 -0.48 22.86
CA TYR A 170 -8.27 -1.26 21.87
C TYR A 170 -8.34 -2.74 22.24
N GLU A 171 -8.98 -3.53 21.39
CA GLU A 171 -9.11 -4.97 21.57
C GLU A 171 -8.35 -5.72 20.47
N TYR A 172 -7.52 -6.66 20.91
CA TYR A 172 -6.79 -7.52 20.02
C TYR A 172 -7.58 -8.79 19.78
N ILE A 173 -7.89 -9.06 18.51
CA ILE A 173 -8.50 -10.33 18.13
C ILE A 173 -7.38 -11.37 18.12
N LEU A 174 -7.52 -12.39 18.95
CA LEU A 174 -6.75 -13.62 18.82
C LEU A 174 -7.33 -14.36 17.61
N GLU A 175 -6.64 -14.30 16.47
CA GLU A 175 -6.88 -15.28 15.41
C GLU A 175 -6.60 -16.66 16.01
N GLU A 176 -7.62 -17.51 16.15
CA GLU A 176 -7.37 -18.93 16.34
C GLU A 176 -6.57 -19.40 15.13
N GLU A 177 -5.31 -19.81 15.35
CA GLU A 177 -4.55 -20.61 14.40
C GLU A 177 -5.37 -21.87 14.08
N GLY A 178 -6.14 -21.82 13.00
CA GLY A 178 -6.78 -22.95 12.33
C GLY A 178 -6.87 -22.61 10.85
N ASP A 179 -6.16 -23.23 9.93
CA ASP A 179 -5.49 -24.52 9.92
C ASP A 179 -4.17 -24.41 9.12
N GLU A 180 -3.06 -24.85 9.71
CA GLU A 180 -2.19 -25.75 8.94
C GLU A 180 -3.08 -26.88 8.46
N LEU A 181 -3.45 -26.98 7.18
CA LEU A 181 -3.80 -28.26 6.55
C LEU A 181 -3.88 -28.14 5.02
N LEU A 182 -2.94 -28.87 4.41
CA LEU A 182 -2.83 -29.42 3.03
C LEU A 182 -2.09 -28.59 1.97
#